data_AF-A0A926PH00-F1
#
_entry.id   AF-A0A926PH00-F1
#
_cell.length_a   1.000
_cell.length_b   1.000
_cell.length_c   1.000
_cell.angle_alpha   90.00
_cell.angle_beta   90.00
_cell.angle_gamma   90.00
#
_symmetry.space_group_name_H-M   'P 1'
#
loop_
_entity.id
_entity.type
_entity.pdbx_description
1 polymer ?
#
loop_
_entity_poly.entity_id
_entity_poly.type
_entity_poly.pdbx_seq_one_letter_code
_entity_poly.pdbx_strand_id
1 'polypeptide(L)'
;MAARSNLVPTPYAIKMALLRVLLEEQGKQHQENFDLWIKQEFAWIRDLQVFMLPPEKLIVNRNGYKLRYYDQTADKADKSRSTLPLQDGFVFREWIHLEGNLKICVGQSDRLVELEHLFSQINYFGKRGCFFQYLPDEIQRSNEPGFQATPEPGFTVQPMDDLGAKATFNRINPFSTEKAQLDRDRVIKPGLLPLQLTSTSARYDLYIRH
;
A
#
# COMPACT_ATOMS: atom_id res chain seq x y z
N MET A 1 20.96 2.92 0.03
CA MET A 1 19.90 3.19 1.02
C MET A 1 19.01 1.95 1.07
N ALA A 2 18.88 1.28 2.22
CA ALA A 2 18.04 0.09 2.34
C ALA A 2 16.58 0.47 2.04
N ALA A 3 15.87 -0.35 1.27
CA ALA A 3 14.44 -0.15 1.06
C ALA A 3 13.70 -0.45 2.36
N ARG A 4 13.44 0.59 3.16
CA ARG A 4 12.65 0.53 4.40
C ARG A 4 11.18 0.27 4.08
N SER A 5 10.50 -0.39 5.00
CA SER A 5 9.09 -0.73 4.88
C SER A 5 8.30 0.01 5.96
N ASN A 6 7.08 0.39 5.63
CA ASN A 6 6.11 0.85 6.61
C ASN A 6 5.54 -0.37 7.36
N LEU A 7 5.39 -0.26 8.69
CA LEU A 7 4.84 -1.24 9.63
C LEU A 7 3.49 -1.84 9.19
N VAL A 8 2.67 -1.02 8.55
CA VAL A 8 1.42 -1.42 7.89
C VAL A 8 1.32 -0.73 6.53
N PRO A 9 0.52 -1.27 5.58
CA PRO A 9 0.19 -0.58 4.34
C PRO A 9 -0.37 0.82 4.61
N THR A 10 0.00 1.79 3.77
CA THR A 10 -0.56 3.15 3.87
C THR A 10 -1.95 3.21 3.23
N PRO A 11 -2.78 4.21 3.58
CA PRO A 11 -4.04 4.49 2.87
C PRO A 11 -3.87 4.53 1.35
N TYR A 12 -2.80 5.16 0.84
CA TYR A 12 -2.47 5.16 -0.58
C TYR A 12 -2.30 3.73 -1.14
N ALA A 13 -1.58 2.86 -0.43
CA ALA A 13 -1.38 1.47 -0.88
C ALA A 13 -2.69 0.68 -0.94
N ILE A 14 -3.61 0.90 0.02
CA ILE A 14 -4.95 0.29 0.02
C ILE A 14 -5.77 0.81 -1.17
N LYS A 15 -5.84 2.13 -1.36
CA LYS A 15 -6.60 2.76 -2.45
C LYS A 15 -6.08 2.35 -3.84
N MET A 16 -4.77 2.25 -4.01
CA MET A 16 -4.18 1.79 -5.26
C MET A 16 -4.43 0.29 -5.52
N ALA A 17 -4.50 -0.53 -4.47
CA ALA A 17 -4.87 -1.93 -4.60
C ALA A 17 -6.35 -2.08 -5.01
N LEU A 18 -7.25 -1.31 -4.40
CA LEU A 18 -8.67 -1.24 -4.80
C LEU A 18 -8.83 -0.78 -6.25
N LEU A 19 -8.15 0.29 -6.64
CA LEU A 19 -8.19 0.80 -8.02
C LEU A 19 -7.69 -0.24 -9.02
N ARG A 20 -6.64 -0.98 -8.67
CA ARG A 20 -6.10 -2.05 -9.51
C ARG A 20 -7.15 -3.14 -9.75
N VAL A 21 -7.73 -3.70 -8.69
CA VAL A 21 -8.71 -4.79 -8.83
C VAL A 21 -9.97 -4.32 -9.56
N LEU A 22 -10.42 -3.09 -9.30
CA LEU A 22 -11.52 -2.46 -10.03
C LEU A 22 -11.24 -2.40 -11.55
N LEU A 23 -10.04 -1.92 -11.93
CA LEU A 23 -9.63 -1.85 -13.34
C LEU A 23 -9.51 -3.23 -13.98
N GLU A 24 -8.93 -4.21 -13.27
CA GLU A 24 -8.76 -5.58 -13.74
C GLU A 24 -10.12 -6.27 -13.97
N GLU A 25 -11.10 -6.02 -13.10
CA GLU A 25 -12.44 -6.62 -13.18
C GLU A 25 -13.37 -5.90 -14.17
N GLN A 26 -13.51 -4.58 -14.02
CA GLN A 26 -14.57 -3.81 -14.68
C GLN A 26 -14.06 -3.02 -15.90
N GLY A 27 -12.76 -2.74 -15.98
CA GLY A 27 -12.20 -1.81 -16.97
C GLY A 27 -12.50 -2.19 -18.42
N LYS A 28 -12.57 -3.49 -18.73
CA LYS A 28 -12.91 -3.98 -20.08
C LYS A 28 -14.37 -3.70 -20.46
N GLN A 29 -15.30 -3.75 -19.50
CA GLN A 29 -16.72 -3.50 -19.73
C GLN A 29 -17.00 -2.01 -20.03
N HIS A 30 -16.11 -1.14 -19.55
CA HIS A 30 -16.18 0.31 -19.71
C HIS A 30 -15.24 0.85 -20.79
N GLN A 31 -14.80 0.02 -21.75
CA GLN A 31 -13.83 0.46 -22.76
C GLN A 31 -14.35 1.63 -23.61
N GLU A 32 -15.65 1.66 -23.92
CA GLU A 32 -16.27 2.71 -24.76
C GLU A 32 -16.47 4.04 -24.01
N ASN A 33 -16.57 4.02 -22.68
CA ASN A 33 -16.82 5.18 -21.83
C ASN A 33 -15.77 5.35 -20.72
N PHE A 34 -14.56 4.83 -20.94
CA PHE A 34 -13.54 4.63 -19.91
C PHE A 34 -13.22 5.91 -19.16
N ASP A 35 -13.01 7.03 -19.87
CA ASP A 35 -12.63 8.30 -19.25
C ASP A 35 -13.69 8.85 -18.30
N LEU A 36 -14.98 8.68 -18.64
CA LEU A 36 -16.07 9.13 -17.79
C LEU A 36 -16.22 8.22 -16.56
N TRP A 37 -16.20 6.92 -16.78
CA TRP A 37 -16.31 5.91 -15.74
C TRP A 37 -15.16 6.01 -14.74
N ILE A 38 -13.91 5.93 -15.21
CA ILE A 38 -12.74 5.92 -14.32
C ILE A 38 -12.62 7.21 -13.50
N LYS A 39 -13.10 8.34 -14.02
CA LYS A 39 -13.12 9.61 -13.28
C LYS A 39 -14.04 9.53 -12.07
N GLN A 40 -15.20 8.90 -12.20
CA GLN A 40 -16.16 8.71 -11.11
C GLN A 40 -15.62 7.69 -10.10
N GLU A 41 -15.15 6.55 -10.59
CA GLU A 41 -14.62 5.49 -9.73
C GLU A 41 -13.37 5.89 -8.97
N PHE A 42 -12.44 6.59 -9.64
CA PHE A 42 -11.26 7.11 -8.99
C PHE A 42 -11.60 8.15 -7.93
N ALA A 43 -12.58 9.03 -8.17
CA ALA A 43 -13.01 10.01 -7.18
C ALA A 43 -13.57 9.32 -5.93
N TRP A 44 -14.40 8.29 -6.11
CA TRP A 44 -14.91 7.46 -5.01
C TRP A 44 -13.77 6.84 -4.20
N ILE A 45 -12.85 6.09 -4.85
CA ILE A 45 -11.72 5.44 -4.16
C ILE A 45 -10.78 6.46 -3.48
N ARG A 46 -10.52 7.60 -4.13
CA ARG A 46 -9.69 8.69 -3.60
C ARG A 46 -10.25 9.20 -2.27
N ASP A 47 -11.57 9.38 -2.20
CA ASP A 47 -12.24 10.03 -1.08
C ASP A 47 -12.53 9.07 0.09
N LEU A 48 -12.32 7.76 -0.08
CA LEU A 48 -12.41 6.79 1.02
C LEU A 48 -11.47 7.18 2.17
N GLN A 49 -11.99 7.20 3.39
CA GLN A 49 -11.16 7.27 4.59
C GLN A 49 -10.68 5.87 4.94
N VAL A 50 -9.37 5.68 5.14
CA VAL A 50 -8.80 4.37 5.43
C VAL A 50 -7.97 4.44 6.70
N PHE A 51 -8.25 3.54 7.63
CA PHE A 51 -7.55 3.39 8.89
C PHE A 51 -7.04 1.96 9.03
N MET A 52 -5.91 1.80 9.72
CA MET A 52 -5.23 0.53 9.88
C MET A 52 -5.11 0.22 11.35
N LEU A 53 -5.57 -0.97 11.76
CA LEU A 53 -5.23 -1.55 13.05
C LEU A 53 -4.24 -2.69 12.82
N PRO A 54 -2.98 -2.54 13.26
CA PRO A 54 -1.99 -3.61 13.12
C PRO A 54 -2.40 -4.85 13.93
N PRO A 55 -1.85 -6.04 13.59
CA PRO A 55 -2.01 -7.23 14.43
C PRO A 55 -1.40 -7.01 15.82
N GLU A 56 -1.60 -7.98 16.72
CA GLU A 56 -1.05 -7.93 18.09
C GLU A 56 0.48 -7.85 18.12
N LYS A 57 1.14 -8.44 17.13
CA LYS A 57 2.59 -8.47 17.05
C LYS A 57 3.06 -8.37 15.61
N LEU A 58 4.15 -7.64 15.40
CA LEU A 58 4.83 -7.58 14.10
C LEU A 58 6.34 -7.53 14.26
N ILE A 59 7.03 -8.12 13.28
CA ILE A 59 8.49 -8.23 13.24
C ILE A 59 8.98 -7.61 11.95
N VAL A 60 9.83 -6.59 12.08
CA VAL A 60 10.54 -5.98 10.96
C VAL A 60 11.85 -6.73 10.77
N ASN A 61 12.02 -7.41 9.64
CA ASN A 61 13.22 -8.17 9.29
C ASN A 61 14.08 -7.42 8.27
N ARG A 62 15.36 -7.27 8.54
CA ARG A 62 16.35 -6.59 7.68
C ARG A 62 17.18 -7.64 6.96
N ASN A 63 16.91 -7.82 5.66
CA ASN A 63 17.53 -8.88 4.87
C ASN A 63 18.41 -8.30 3.75
N GLY A 64 19.56 -8.95 3.55
CA GLY A 64 20.42 -8.74 2.40
C GLY A 64 20.21 -9.85 1.37
N TYR A 65 20.00 -9.46 0.11
CA TYR A 65 19.77 -10.38 -1.01
C TYR A 65 20.91 -10.24 -2.01
N LYS A 66 21.52 -11.36 -2.39
CA LYS A 66 22.34 -11.43 -3.60
C LYS A 66 21.43 -11.80 -4.76
N LEU A 67 21.37 -10.95 -5.78
CA LEU A 67 20.54 -11.11 -6.96
C LEU A 67 21.42 -11.13 -8.21
N ARG A 68 20.97 -11.85 -9.23
CA ARG A 68 21.49 -11.74 -10.58
C ARG A 68 20.45 -11.09 -11.48
N TYR A 69 20.84 -10.07 -12.22
CA TYR A 69 19.94 -9.38 -13.16
C TYR A 69 20.64 -9.07 -14.47
N TYR A 70 19.86 -8.97 -15.54
CA TYR A 70 20.35 -8.49 -16.83
C TYR A 70 20.76 -7.02 -16.73
N ASP A 71 21.81 -6.63 -17.45
CA ASP A 71 22.25 -5.25 -17.51
C ASP A 71 21.15 -4.34 -18.05
N GLN A 72 20.52 -3.54 -17.17
CA GLN A 72 19.48 -2.58 -17.54
C GLN A 72 20.06 -1.22 -18.01
N THR A 73 21.38 -1.05 -18.00
CA THR A 73 22.04 0.22 -18.39
C THR A 73 22.24 0.34 -19.89
N ALA A 74 22.41 -0.78 -20.60
CA ALA A 74 22.47 -0.82 -22.07
C ALA A 74 21.18 -0.26 -22.71
N ASP A 75 20.02 -0.50 -22.09
CA ASP A 75 18.71 -0.05 -22.63
C ASP A 75 18.41 1.44 -22.38
N LYS A 76 19.06 2.09 -21.41
CA LYS A 76 18.67 3.44 -20.95
C LYS A 76 19.70 4.54 -21.18
N ALA A 77 20.99 4.22 -21.22
CA ALA A 77 22.05 5.23 -21.27
C ALA A 77 22.94 5.14 -22.52
N ASP A 78 23.16 3.94 -23.06
CA ASP A 78 24.02 3.73 -24.23
C ASP A 78 23.59 2.50 -25.03
N LYS A 79 22.83 2.73 -26.10
CA LYS A 79 22.30 1.70 -27.00
C LYS A 79 23.38 0.98 -27.82
N SER A 80 24.63 1.45 -27.80
CA SER A 80 25.75 0.84 -28.54
C SER A 80 26.44 -0.29 -27.76
N ARG A 81 26.19 -0.38 -26.45
CA ARG A 81 26.77 -1.38 -25.57
C ARG A 81 25.97 -2.68 -25.61
N SER A 82 26.66 -3.81 -25.72
CA SER A 82 26.01 -5.12 -25.61
C SER A 82 25.48 -5.35 -24.20
N THR A 83 24.26 -5.91 -24.10
CA THR A 83 23.67 -6.28 -22.81
C THR A 83 24.55 -7.35 -22.16
N LEU A 84 25.15 -7.04 -21.02
CA LEU A 84 25.91 -8.03 -20.27
C LEU A 84 24.96 -9.04 -19.60
N PRO A 85 25.19 -10.36 -19.75
CA PRO A 85 24.37 -11.36 -19.09
C PRO A 85 24.66 -11.39 -17.58
N LEU A 86 23.58 -11.39 -16.78
CA LEU A 86 23.54 -11.74 -15.36
C LEU A 86 24.64 -11.10 -14.48
N GLN A 87 24.54 -9.79 -14.27
CA GLN A 87 25.36 -9.07 -13.31
C GLN A 87 24.96 -9.42 -11.87
N ASP A 88 25.96 -9.59 -11.00
CA ASP A 88 25.77 -9.72 -9.56
C ASP A 88 25.39 -8.35 -8.97
N GLY A 89 24.37 -8.32 -8.11
CA GLY A 89 24.09 -7.17 -7.28
C GLY A 89 23.63 -7.57 -5.89
N PHE A 90 23.84 -6.66 -4.95
CA PHE A 90 23.45 -6.84 -3.57
C PHE A 90 22.38 -5.80 -3.21
N VAL A 91 21.25 -6.27 -2.70
CA VAL A 91 20.11 -5.40 -2.34
C VAL A 91 19.71 -5.65 -0.90
N PHE A 92 19.59 -4.58 -0.12
CA PHE A 92 19.00 -4.64 1.21
C PHE A 92 17.50 -4.34 1.11
N ARG A 93 16.66 -5.22 1.67
CA ARG A 93 15.22 -4.98 1.82
C ARG A 93 14.75 -5.30 3.21
N GLU A 94 13.85 -4.47 3.69
CA GLU A 94 13.11 -4.69 4.91
C GLU A 94 11.78 -5.37 4.62
N TRP A 95 11.43 -6.39 5.40
CA TRP A 95 10.19 -7.15 5.29
C TRP A 95 9.48 -7.16 6.63
N ILE A 96 8.15 -7.11 6.62
CA ILE A 96 7.39 -7.09 7.86
C ILE A 96 6.56 -8.37 7.92
N HIS A 97 6.81 -9.14 8.97
CA HIS A 97 5.99 -10.28 9.34
C HIS A 97 4.89 -9.78 10.28
N LEU A 98 3.64 -10.00 9.87
CA LEU A 98 2.45 -9.69 10.64
C LEU A 98 1.99 -10.98 11.33
N GLU A 99 2.03 -11.03 12.66
CA GLU A 99 1.59 -12.17 13.44
C GLU A 99 0.12 -11.97 13.83
N GLY A 100 -0.78 -12.40 12.93
CA GLY A 100 -2.24 -12.29 13.07
C GLY A 100 -2.88 -11.42 11.99
N ASN A 101 -4.10 -10.97 12.26
CA ASN A 101 -4.93 -10.26 11.28
C ASN A 101 -4.68 -8.75 11.30
N LEU A 102 -4.40 -8.19 10.12
CA LEU A 102 -4.42 -6.74 9.89
C LEU A 102 -5.88 -6.32 9.68
N LYS A 103 -6.40 -5.40 10.50
CA LYS A 103 -7.75 -4.86 10.26
C LYS A 103 -7.66 -3.56 9.47
N ILE A 104 -8.45 -3.49 8.40
CA ILE A 104 -8.61 -2.31 7.56
C ILE A 104 -10.00 -1.77 7.82
N CYS A 105 -10.07 -0.56 8.36
CA CYS A 105 -11.33 0.14 8.54
C CYS A 105 -11.46 1.16 7.40
N VAL A 106 -12.58 1.09 6.69
CA VAL A 106 -12.95 2.10 5.69
C VAL A 106 -14.08 2.93 6.26
N GLY A 107 -13.97 4.25 6.13
CA GLY A 107 -15.00 5.18 6.57
C GLY A 107 -16.31 5.00 5.82
N GLN A 108 -17.26 5.89 6.11
CA GLN A 108 -18.61 5.82 5.54
C GLN A 108 -18.59 5.71 4.01
N SER A 109 -19.31 4.71 3.49
CA SER A 109 -19.57 4.54 2.06
C SER A 109 -20.95 3.93 1.85
N ASP A 110 -21.62 4.35 0.78
CA ASP A 110 -22.86 3.79 0.24
C ASP A 110 -22.64 2.55 -0.64
N ARG A 111 -21.39 2.28 -1.05
CA ARG A 111 -21.00 1.17 -1.94
C ARG A 111 -20.37 -0.01 -1.18
N LEU A 112 -20.93 -0.37 -0.02
CA LEU A 112 -20.36 -1.40 0.87
C LEU A 112 -20.19 -2.77 0.19
N VAL A 113 -21.22 -3.22 -0.56
CA VAL A 113 -21.19 -4.53 -1.25
C VAL A 113 -20.06 -4.58 -2.26
N GLU A 114 -19.89 -3.51 -3.03
CA GLU A 114 -18.82 -3.42 -4.01
C GLU A 114 -17.45 -3.31 -3.36
N LEU A 115 -17.34 -2.56 -2.26
CA LEU A 115 -16.09 -2.45 -1.51
C LEU A 115 -15.65 -3.82 -0.95
N GLU A 116 -16.57 -4.58 -0.34
CA GLU A 116 -16.31 -5.95 0.14
C GLU A 116 -15.86 -6.86 -1.00
N HIS A 117 -16.54 -6.78 -2.15
CA HIS A 117 -16.18 -7.53 -3.35
C HIS A 117 -14.79 -7.19 -3.89
N LEU A 118 -14.44 -5.91 -3.98
CA LEU A 118 -13.10 -5.47 -4.40
C LEU A 118 -12.02 -5.93 -3.41
N PHE A 119 -12.25 -5.80 -2.11
CA PHE A 119 -11.29 -6.29 -1.09
C PHE A 119 -11.04 -7.79 -1.19
N SER A 120 -12.07 -8.58 -1.51
CA SER A 120 -11.96 -10.03 -1.66
C SER A 120 -10.98 -10.46 -2.77
N GLN A 121 -10.73 -9.57 -3.74
CA GLN A 121 -9.85 -9.83 -4.88
C GLN A 121 -8.39 -9.37 -4.64
N ILE A 122 -8.12 -8.64 -3.55
CA ILE A 122 -6.77 -8.16 -3.23
C ILE A 122 -5.98 -9.28 -2.55
N ASN A 123 -4.81 -9.59 -3.11
CA ASN A 123 -3.93 -10.66 -2.62
C ASN A 123 -2.54 -10.18 -2.17
N TYR A 124 -2.25 -8.89 -2.28
CA TYR A 124 -1.03 -8.28 -1.73
C TYR A 124 -1.17 -6.77 -1.53
N PHE A 125 -0.37 -6.24 -0.60
CA PHE A 125 -0.09 -4.81 -0.50
C PHE A 125 1.40 -4.55 -0.70
N GLY A 126 1.75 -3.58 -1.55
CA GLY A 126 3.14 -3.27 -1.87
C GLY A 126 3.74 -4.24 -2.90
N LYS A 127 4.68 -5.09 -2.49
CA LYS A 127 5.35 -6.03 -3.41
C LYS A 127 4.51 -7.29 -3.58
N ARG A 128 4.54 -7.90 -4.78
CA ARG A 128 3.81 -9.15 -5.09
C ARG A 128 4.14 -10.33 -4.17
N GLY A 129 5.30 -10.33 -3.52
CA GLY A 129 5.67 -11.35 -2.54
C GLY A 129 5.07 -11.16 -1.15
N CYS A 130 4.37 -10.05 -0.88
CA CYS A 130 3.69 -9.78 0.38
C CYS A 130 2.24 -10.30 0.31
N PHE A 131 2.04 -11.60 0.46
CA PHE A 131 0.71 -12.20 0.38
C PHE A 131 -0.20 -11.73 1.52
N PHE A 132 -1.43 -11.37 1.17
CA PHE A 132 -2.55 -11.12 2.09
C PHE A 132 -3.75 -11.94 1.62
N GLN A 133 -4.56 -12.40 2.57
CA GLN A 133 -5.81 -13.10 2.29
C GLN A 133 -6.97 -12.35 2.95
N TYR A 134 -8.02 -12.11 2.18
CA TYR A 134 -9.26 -11.57 2.69
C TYR A 134 -9.99 -12.61 3.57
N LEU A 135 -10.52 -12.17 4.71
CA LEU A 135 -11.23 -13.02 5.66
C LEU A 135 -12.70 -12.57 5.70
N PRO A 136 -13.62 -13.24 4.98
CA PRO A 136 -15.02 -12.82 4.87
C PRO A 136 -15.78 -12.92 6.21
N ASP A 137 -15.37 -13.84 7.08
CA ASP A 137 -16.03 -14.06 8.38
C ASP A 137 -15.61 -13.02 9.44
N GLU A 138 -14.60 -12.19 9.15
CA GLU A 138 -14.07 -11.16 10.06
C GLU A 138 -14.59 -9.74 9.74
N ILE A 139 -15.56 -9.63 8.83
CA ILE A 139 -16.17 -8.34 8.45
C ILE A 139 -17.01 -7.82 9.61
N GLN A 140 -16.81 -6.55 9.97
CA GLN A 140 -17.61 -5.86 10.96
C GLN A 140 -18.15 -4.55 10.38
N ARG A 141 -19.45 -4.34 10.50
CA ARG A 141 -20.11 -3.09 10.12
C ARG A 141 -20.55 -2.39 11.41
N SER A 142 -20.16 -1.13 11.55
CA SER A 142 -20.45 -0.34 12.73
C SER A 142 -20.85 1.07 12.31
N ASN A 143 -21.84 1.64 13.01
CA ASN A 143 -22.19 3.05 12.89
C ASN A 143 -21.27 3.94 13.77
N GLU A 144 -20.48 3.32 14.64
CA GLU A 144 -19.52 3.98 15.51
C GLU A 144 -18.08 3.64 15.08
N PRO A 145 -17.12 4.58 15.18
CA PRO A 145 -15.73 4.30 14.88
C PRO A 145 -15.16 3.22 15.80
N GLY A 146 -14.83 2.04 15.24
CA GLY A 146 -14.24 0.94 16.01
C GLY A 146 -12.79 1.17 16.47
N PHE A 147 -12.14 2.23 15.97
CA PHE A 147 -10.81 2.66 16.40
C PHE A 147 -10.75 4.19 16.39
N GLN A 148 -10.42 4.77 17.54
CA GLN A 148 -10.01 6.16 17.66
C GLN A 148 -8.53 6.17 18.06
N ALA A 149 -7.72 6.87 17.27
CA ALA A 149 -6.30 7.04 17.58
C ALA A 149 -6.15 8.03 18.74
N THR A 150 -6.30 7.54 19.98
CA THR A 150 -6.03 8.33 21.19
C THR A 150 -4.52 8.23 21.47
N PRO A 151 -3.77 9.34 21.54
CA PRO A 151 -2.34 9.31 21.81
C PRO A 151 -2.09 9.00 23.29
N GLU A 152 -2.25 7.74 23.69
CA GLU A 152 -1.75 7.26 24.98
C GLU A 152 -0.21 7.05 24.92
N PRO A 153 0.48 6.88 26.04
CA PRO A 153 1.90 6.50 26.01
C PRO A 153 2.11 5.17 25.25
N GLY A 154 3.02 5.13 24.28
CA GLY A 154 3.40 3.88 23.59
C GLY A 154 3.03 3.75 22.11
N PHE A 155 2.51 4.80 21.47
CA PHE A 155 2.26 4.79 20.01
C PHE A 155 3.54 4.94 19.19
N THR A 156 3.60 4.24 18.06
CA THR A 156 4.59 4.47 17.01
C THR A 156 4.03 5.42 15.97
N VAL A 157 4.75 6.50 15.70
CA VAL A 157 4.41 7.45 14.63
C VAL A 157 5.05 6.99 13.32
N GLN A 158 4.24 6.80 12.29
CA GLN A 158 4.70 6.45 10.95
C GLN A 158 4.16 7.42 9.90
N PRO A 159 4.96 7.85 8.91
CA PRO A 159 4.44 8.60 7.77
C PRO A 159 3.48 7.74 6.94
N MET A 160 2.22 8.16 6.87
CA MET A 160 1.14 7.55 6.09
C MET A 160 0.88 8.38 4.85
N ASP A 161 1.25 7.83 3.70
CA ASP A 161 0.93 8.40 2.40
C ASP A 161 -0.53 8.11 2.01
N ASP A 162 -1.18 9.09 1.39
CA ASP A 162 -2.56 9.03 0.91
C ASP A 162 -2.74 9.85 -0.39
N LEU A 163 -3.83 9.62 -1.10
CA LEU A 163 -4.26 10.47 -2.20
C LEU A 163 -4.75 11.82 -1.66
N GLY A 164 -4.25 12.91 -2.24
CA GLY A 164 -4.74 14.26 -1.95
C GLY A 164 -6.06 14.54 -2.65
N ALA A 165 -6.84 15.49 -2.12
CA ALA A 165 -8.17 15.84 -2.65
C ALA A 165 -8.15 16.32 -4.12
N LYS A 166 -7.00 16.81 -4.61
CA LYS A 166 -6.82 17.26 -6.00
C LYS A 166 -6.26 16.18 -6.93
N ALA A 167 -6.00 14.98 -6.42
CA ALA A 167 -5.55 13.87 -7.24
C ALA A 167 -6.57 13.57 -8.34
N THR A 168 -6.06 13.24 -9.52
CA THR A 168 -6.82 12.74 -10.67
C THR A 168 -6.24 11.40 -11.09
N PHE A 169 -7.05 10.58 -11.78
CA PHE A 169 -6.59 9.30 -12.31
C PHE A 169 -5.35 9.47 -13.20
N ASN A 170 -5.35 10.45 -14.11
CA ASN A 170 -4.21 10.71 -14.98
C ASN A 170 -2.90 10.96 -14.24
N ARG A 171 -2.91 11.64 -13.09
CA ARG A 171 -1.68 11.96 -12.34
C ARG A 171 -1.05 10.76 -11.63
N ILE A 172 -1.83 9.70 -11.40
CA ILE A 172 -1.36 8.46 -10.77
C ILE A 172 -1.24 7.31 -11.77
N ASN A 173 -1.79 7.48 -12.97
CA ASN A 173 -1.70 6.54 -14.07
C ASN A 173 -0.27 6.55 -14.65
N PRO A 174 0.47 5.41 -14.61
CA PRO A 174 1.83 5.35 -15.15
C PRO A 174 1.93 5.52 -16.67
N PHE A 175 0.81 5.44 -17.39
CA PHE A 175 0.74 5.67 -18.85
C PHE A 175 0.49 7.14 -19.20
N SER A 176 0.20 8.00 -18.22
CA SER A 176 0.04 9.44 -18.46
C SER A 176 1.37 10.18 -18.41
N THR A 177 1.44 11.31 -19.10
CA THR A 177 2.54 12.26 -18.99
C THR A 177 2.36 13.24 -17.83
N GLU A 178 1.17 13.29 -17.22
CA GLU A 178 0.89 14.09 -16.03
C GLU A 178 1.66 13.55 -14.82
N LYS A 179 2.21 14.46 -14.00
CA LYS A 179 2.96 14.09 -12.79
C LYS A 179 2.16 14.43 -11.54
N ALA A 180 2.01 13.45 -10.64
CA ALA A 180 1.54 13.71 -9.28
C ALA A 180 2.52 14.63 -8.52
N GLN A 181 1.98 15.61 -7.82
CA GLN A 181 2.69 16.53 -6.95
C GLN A 181 2.48 16.12 -5.48
N LEU A 182 3.58 16.06 -4.72
CA LEU A 182 3.52 15.94 -3.26
C LEU A 182 2.84 17.21 -2.69
N ASP A 183 2.16 17.05 -1.56
CA ASP A 183 1.37 18.08 -0.86
C ASP A 183 0.14 18.58 -1.64
N ARG A 184 -0.21 17.92 -2.76
CA ARG A 184 -1.39 18.24 -3.57
C ARG A 184 -2.15 17.00 -4.02
N ASP A 185 -1.50 16.15 -4.81
CA ASP A 185 -2.08 14.92 -5.36
C ASP A 185 -1.75 13.71 -4.49
N ARG A 186 -0.63 13.77 -3.75
CA ARG A 186 -0.26 12.85 -2.68
C ARG A 186 0.03 13.63 -1.42
N VAL A 187 -0.44 13.14 -0.28
CA VAL A 187 -0.26 13.78 1.02
C VAL A 187 0.32 12.79 2.01
N ILE A 188 1.29 13.22 2.81
CA ILE A 188 1.88 12.39 3.87
C ILE A 188 1.40 12.95 5.20
N LYS A 189 0.71 12.12 5.97
CA LYS A 189 0.20 12.47 7.31
C LYS A 189 0.83 11.57 8.36
N PRO A 190 1.04 12.04 9.60
CA PRO A 190 1.46 11.16 10.68
C PRO A 190 0.33 10.16 11.00
N GLY A 191 0.64 8.87 10.95
CA GLY A 191 -0.21 7.79 11.44
C GLY A 191 0.22 7.37 12.84
N LEU A 192 -0.72 7.34 13.77
CA LEU A 192 -0.53 6.87 15.13
C LEU A 192 -0.89 5.39 15.18
N LEU A 193 0.12 4.53 15.26
CA LEU A 193 -0.05 3.08 15.39
C LEU A 193 0.05 2.69 16.86
N PRO A 194 -0.88 1.88 17.40
CA PRO A 194 -0.88 1.44 18.81
C PRO A 194 0.21 0.38 19.07
N LEU A 195 1.43 0.59 18.57
CA LEU A 195 2.54 -0.34 18.58
C LEU A 195 3.69 0.21 19.40
N GLN A 196 4.21 -0.59 20.32
CA GLN A 196 5.43 -0.30 21.05
C GLN A 196 6.59 -1.15 20.53
N LEU A 197 7.75 -0.53 20.31
CA LEU A 197 9.01 -1.25 20.06
C LEU A 197 9.45 -1.94 21.37
N THR A 198 9.47 -3.26 21.38
CA THR A 198 9.80 -4.07 22.58
C THR A 198 11.19 -4.70 22.51
N SER A 199 11.71 -4.95 21.31
CA SER A 199 13.07 -5.46 21.11
C SER A 199 13.64 -4.99 19.78
N THR A 200 14.96 -4.79 19.72
CA THR A 200 15.67 -4.38 18.51
C THR A 200 17.06 -5.02 18.44
N SER A 201 17.49 -5.30 17.22
CA SER A 201 18.84 -5.77 16.90
C SER A 201 19.26 -5.31 15.51
N ALA A 202 20.50 -5.62 15.12
CA ALA A 202 20.99 -5.37 13.78
C ALA A 202 20.15 -6.05 12.67
N ARG A 203 19.41 -7.12 13.00
CA ARG A 203 18.65 -7.91 12.02
C ARG A 203 17.15 -7.72 12.08
N TYR A 204 16.60 -7.29 13.22
CA TYR A 204 15.15 -7.16 13.36
C TYR A 204 14.74 -6.11 14.39
N ASP A 205 13.49 -5.65 14.28
CA ASP A 205 12.74 -4.97 15.34
C ASP A 205 11.44 -5.73 15.63
N LEU A 206 11.07 -5.82 16.91
CA LEU A 206 9.83 -6.43 17.38
C LEU A 206 8.91 -5.35 17.93
N TYR A 207 7.69 -5.30 17.41
CA TYR A 207 6.63 -4.44 17.91
C TYR A 207 5.47 -5.25 18.47
N ILE A 208 4.89 -4.79 19.57
CA ILE A 208 3.69 -5.37 20.20
C ILE A 208 2.62 -4.29 20.28
N ARG A 209 1.37 -4.67 19.99
CA ARG A 209 0.21 -3.80 20.08
C ARG A 209 -0.32 -3.75 21.52
N HIS A 210 -0.65 -2.56 22.00
CA HIS A 210 -1.31 -2.34 23.29
C HIS A 210 -2.81 -2.12 23.12
#